data_AF-A0A1R1Y3M8-F1
#
_entry.id   AF-A0A1R1Y3M8-F1
#
_cell.length_a   1.000
_cell.length_b   1.000
_cell.length_c   1.000
_cell.angle_alpha   90.00
_cell.angle_beta   90.00
_cell.angle_gamma   90.00
#
_symmetry.space_group_name_H-M   'P 1'
#
loop_
_entity.id
_entity.type
_entity.pdbx_description
1 polymer ?
#
loop_
_entity_poly.entity_id
_entity_poly.type
_entity_poly.pdbx_seq_one_letter_code
_entity_poly.pdbx_strand_id
1 'polypeptide(L)'
;MLPKIEISNTDHGILDNDSDCLIVVYQSKAVLNKDFQTYHNFSENITSLEACDLAVHKETVFVNSPIVPGSRLILSPIGSLDFDTDDVRKIADAAKAGAARAIKAGARSPTFYLCEIPEFTLSA
;
A
#
# COMPACT_ATOMS: atom_id res chain seq x y z
N MET A 1 -23.74 3.13 13.46
CA MET A 1 -23.73 2.37 12.19
C MET A 1 -22.37 1.69 12.11
N LEU A 2 -22.30 0.37 11.87
CA LEU A 2 -21.02 -0.31 11.70
C LEU A 2 -20.50 -0.03 10.27
N PRO A 3 -19.18 0.14 10.08
CA PRO A 3 -18.60 0.32 8.75
C PRO A 3 -18.80 -0.95 7.91
N LYS A 4 -19.19 -0.78 6.64
CA LYS A 4 -19.20 -1.87 5.67
C LYS A 4 -17.76 -2.13 5.24
N ILE A 5 -17.28 -3.36 5.43
CA ILE A 5 -15.94 -3.77 5.00
C ILE A 5 -16.12 -4.82 3.91
N GLU A 6 -15.51 -4.57 2.75
CA GLU A 6 -15.48 -5.50 1.62
C GLU A 6 -14.05 -6.04 1.49
N ILE A 7 -13.93 -7.36 1.41
CA ILE A 7 -12.64 -8.05 1.26
C ILE A 7 -12.71 -8.83 -0.05
N SER A 8 -11.74 -8.63 -0.93
CA SER A 8 -11.60 -9.38 -2.18
C SER A 8 -10.18 -9.90 -2.33
N ASN A 9 -10.05 -11.08 -2.97
CA ASN A 9 -8.77 -11.76 -3.19
C ASN A 9 -8.36 -11.76 -4.68
N THR A 10 -9.01 -10.94 -5.52
CA THR A 10 -8.81 -10.94 -6.98
C THR A 10 -8.05 -9.70 -7.47
N ASP A 11 -7.13 -9.92 -8.42
CA ASP A 11 -6.12 -8.98 -8.93
C ASP A 11 -6.64 -7.70 -9.60
N HIS A 12 -7.94 -7.50 -9.82
CA HIS A 12 -8.43 -6.55 -10.85
C HIS A 12 -9.37 -5.44 -10.35
N GLY A 13 -9.56 -5.31 -9.03
CA GLY A 13 -10.46 -4.32 -8.44
C GLY A 13 -9.79 -3.08 -7.84
N ILE A 14 -8.47 -2.88 -8.01
CA ILE A 14 -7.70 -1.79 -7.36
C ILE A 14 -8.29 -0.40 -7.66
N LEU A 15 -9.06 -0.29 -8.74
CA LEU A 15 -9.66 0.94 -9.26
C LEU A 15 -11.19 0.95 -9.22
N ASP A 16 -11.81 0.24 -8.27
CA ASP A 16 -13.27 0.28 -8.14
C ASP A 16 -13.77 1.74 -7.96
N ASN A 17 -14.86 2.09 -8.65
CA ASN A 17 -15.28 3.48 -8.85
C ASN A 17 -15.72 4.22 -7.58
N ASP A 18 -15.96 3.50 -6.48
CA ASP A 18 -16.45 4.07 -5.22
C ASP A 18 -15.34 4.34 -4.17
N SER A 19 -14.09 3.96 -4.49
CA SER A 19 -12.94 4.30 -3.65
C SER A 19 -12.49 5.75 -3.91
N ASP A 20 -11.99 6.41 -2.87
CA ASP A 20 -11.42 7.76 -2.99
C ASP A 20 -9.97 7.86 -2.52
N CYS A 21 -9.34 6.70 -2.27
CA CYS A 21 -7.94 6.58 -1.88
C CYS A 21 -7.48 5.12 -2.00
N LEU A 22 -6.28 4.91 -2.56
CA LEU A 22 -5.60 3.62 -2.52
C LEU A 22 -4.52 3.63 -1.45
N ILE A 23 -4.57 2.69 -0.51
CA ILE A 23 -3.52 2.46 0.50
C ILE A 23 -2.81 1.16 0.12
N VAL A 24 -1.53 1.25 -0.23
CA VAL A 24 -0.71 0.08 -0.59
C VAL A 24 0.18 -0.27 0.59
N VAL A 25 -0.01 -1.48 1.12
CA VAL A 25 0.78 -2.04 2.22
C VAL A 25 1.76 -3.05 1.62
N TYR A 26 3.06 -2.83 1.81
CA TYR A 26 4.10 -3.62 1.14
C TYR A 26 5.35 -3.77 1.99
N GLN A 27 6.06 -4.89 1.84
CA GLN A 27 7.29 -5.15 2.60
C GLN A 27 8.50 -4.40 2.04
N SER A 28 8.67 -4.44 0.72
CA SER A 28 9.84 -3.84 0.05
C SER A 28 9.46 -3.26 -1.30
N LYS A 29 10.31 -2.36 -1.81
CA LYS A 29 10.18 -1.81 -3.17
C LYS A 29 10.13 -2.92 -4.23
N ALA A 30 10.88 -4.01 -4.04
CA ALA A 30 10.90 -5.13 -4.98
C ALA A 30 9.53 -5.80 -5.09
N VAL A 31 8.87 -6.04 -3.94
CA VAL A 31 7.52 -6.61 -3.87
C VAL A 31 6.50 -5.66 -4.48
N LEU A 32 6.56 -4.37 -4.11
CA LEU A 32 5.68 -3.34 -4.69
C LEU A 32 5.79 -3.30 -6.22
N ASN A 33 7.01 -3.30 -6.76
CA ASN A 33 7.22 -3.27 -8.20
C ASN A 33 6.75 -4.55 -8.90
N LYS A 34 6.85 -5.71 -8.25
CA LYS A 34 6.38 -7.00 -8.78
C LYS A 34 4.86 -6.97 -8.96
N ASP A 35 4.13 -6.56 -7.94
CA ASP A 35 2.66 -6.56 -7.95
C ASP A 35 2.09 -5.54 -8.94
N PHE A 36 2.75 -4.39 -9.08
CA PHE A 36 2.31 -3.32 -9.97
C PHE A 36 3.03 -3.30 -11.33
N GLN A 37 3.78 -4.35 -11.70
CA GLN A 37 4.59 -4.37 -12.93
C GLN A 37 3.76 -4.14 -14.20
N THR A 38 2.51 -4.60 -14.23
CA THR A 38 1.58 -4.47 -15.37
C THR A 38 1.01 -3.05 -15.49
N TYR A 39 1.13 -2.23 -14.45
CA TYR A 39 0.62 -0.86 -14.38
C TYR A 39 1.75 0.15 -14.57
N HIS A 40 2.26 0.30 -15.79
CA HIS A 40 3.41 1.17 -16.09
C HIS A 40 3.26 2.61 -15.57
N ASN A 41 2.07 3.21 -15.67
CA ASN A 41 1.82 4.57 -15.17
C ASN A 41 1.99 4.67 -13.64
N PHE A 42 1.82 3.57 -12.91
CA PHE A 42 1.96 3.50 -11.46
C PHE A 42 3.41 3.53 -11.01
N SER A 43 4.26 2.72 -11.64
CA SER A 43 5.68 2.69 -11.31
C SER A 43 6.40 4.00 -11.67
N GLU A 44 6.02 4.67 -12.76
CA GLU A 44 6.56 5.99 -13.13
C GLU A 44 6.22 7.08 -12.10
N ASN A 45 4.99 7.07 -11.58
CA ASN A 45 4.54 8.02 -10.58
C ASN A 45 5.34 7.87 -9.26
N ILE A 46 5.61 6.62 -8.84
CA ILE A 46 6.42 6.34 -7.65
C ILE A 46 7.89 6.71 -7.88
N THR A 47 8.46 6.35 -9.04
CA THR A 47 9.85 6.64 -9.38
C THR A 47 10.14 8.15 -9.36
N SER A 48 9.18 8.96 -9.83
CA SER A 48 9.29 10.43 -9.79
C SER A 48 9.35 10.97 -8.37
N LEU A 49 8.69 10.32 -7.41
CA LEU A 49 8.73 10.71 -6.01
C LEU A 49 10.05 10.27 -5.34
N GLU A 50 10.53 9.05 -5.63
CA GLU A 50 11.82 8.54 -5.13
C GLU A 50 13.00 9.46 -5.49
N ALA A 51 12.94 10.14 -6.64
CA ALA A 51 13.99 11.06 -7.08
C ALA A 51 14.11 12.31 -6.18
N CYS A 52 13.06 12.66 -5.45
CA CYS A 52 12.96 13.89 -4.67
C CYS A 52 12.78 13.65 -3.17
N ASP A 53 12.37 12.45 -2.76
CA ASP A 53 12.09 12.10 -1.37
C ASP A 53 12.74 10.75 -0.99
N LEU A 54 13.68 10.80 -0.05
CA LEU A 54 14.40 9.63 0.44
C LEU A 54 13.55 8.74 1.37
N ALA A 55 12.40 9.24 1.83
CA ALA A 55 11.56 8.60 2.83
C ALA A 55 10.44 7.71 2.26
N VAL A 56 10.22 7.72 0.93
CA VAL A 56 9.11 7.05 0.21
C VAL A 56 8.86 5.59 0.59
N HIS A 57 9.93 4.84 0.88
CA HIS A 57 9.86 3.43 1.26
C HIS A 57 10.26 3.15 2.71
N LYS A 58 10.45 4.21 3.51
CA LYS A 58 10.87 4.14 4.91
C LYS A 58 9.75 4.50 5.88
N GLU A 59 8.82 5.34 5.44
CA GLU A 59 7.66 5.77 6.22
C GLU A 59 6.40 5.83 5.36
N THR A 60 5.24 5.96 6.02
CA THR A 60 3.97 6.12 5.32
C THR A 60 3.89 7.48 4.65
N VAL A 61 3.85 7.51 3.32
CA VAL A 61 3.80 8.76 2.53
C VAL A 61 2.50 8.88 1.73
N PHE A 62 2.12 10.12 1.45
CA PHE A 62 1.02 10.46 0.55
C PHE A 62 1.60 10.88 -0.80
N VAL A 63 1.02 10.35 -1.87
CA VAL A 63 1.39 10.61 -3.25
C VAL A 63 0.14 11.06 -3.99
N ASN A 64 0.23 12.21 -4.66
CA ASN A 64 -0.79 12.59 -5.62
C ASN A 64 -0.59 11.76 -6.88
N SER A 65 -1.53 10.86 -7.15
CA SER A 65 -1.42 9.89 -8.23
C SER A 65 -2.72 9.84 -9.03
N PRO A 66 -2.82 10.49 -10.20
CA PRO A 66 -4.08 10.63 -10.94
C PRO A 66 -4.63 9.30 -11.49
N ILE A 67 -3.83 8.24 -11.39
CA ILE A 67 -4.14 6.89 -11.86
C ILE A 67 -4.84 6.01 -10.82
N VAL A 68 -4.97 6.49 -9.57
CA VAL A 68 -5.69 5.79 -8.49
C VAL A 68 -6.97 6.54 -8.12
N PRO A 69 -7.95 5.88 -7.48
CA PRO A 69 -9.21 6.51 -7.12
C PRO A 69 -9.00 7.72 -6.19
N GLY A 70 -9.75 8.80 -6.46
CA GLY A 70 -9.62 10.08 -5.75
C GLY A 70 -8.26 10.78 -5.88
N SER A 71 -7.35 10.27 -6.73
CA SER A 71 -5.97 10.73 -6.89
C SER A 71 -5.12 10.69 -5.62
N ARG A 72 -5.53 9.89 -4.62
CA ARG A 72 -4.84 9.74 -3.33
C ARG A 72 -4.20 8.37 -3.25
N LEU A 73 -2.89 8.30 -3.40
CA LEU A 73 -2.11 7.10 -3.16
C LEU A 73 -1.39 7.24 -1.82
N ILE A 74 -1.55 6.25 -0.94
CA ILE A 74 -0.76 6.12 0.28
C ILE A 74 0.16 4.93 0.11
N LEU A 75 1.47 5.17 0.22
CA LEU A 75 2.46 4.11 0.30
C LEU A 75 2.73 3.85 1.77
N SER A 76 2.46 2.63 2.24
CA SER A 76 2.65 2.23 3.63
C SER A 76 3.61 1.03 3.73
N PRO A 77 4.92 1.29 3.80
CA PRO A 77 5.90 0.22 3.96
C PRO A 77 5.76 -0.45 5.33
N ILE A 78 5.83 -1.78 5.36
CA ILE A 78 5.84 -2.59 6.58
C ILE A 78 7.18 -2.43 7.32
N GLY A 79 8.24 -2.09 6.58
CA GLY A 79 9.62 -2.09 7.08
C GLY A 79 10.22 -3.50 7.08
N SER A 80 11.37 -3.66 7.75
CA SER A 80 12.03 -4.96 7.85
C SER A 80 11.24 -5.93 8.74
N LEU A 81 11.19 -7.21 8.38
CA LEU A 81 10.54 -8.29 9.14
C LEU A 81 11.61 -9.22 9.76
N ASP A 82 12.63 -8.64 10.39
CA ASP A 82 13.82 -9.38 10.85
C ASP A 82 13.65 -10.10 12.20
N PHE A 83 12.49 -9.98 12.87
CA PHE A 83 12.26 -10.62 14.17
C PHE A 83 11.18 -11.71 14.10
N ASP A 84 11.36 -12.79 14.87
CA ASP A 84 10.47 -13.97 14.97
C ASP A 84 9.00 -13.70 15.36
N THR A 85 8.64 -12.44 15.60
CA THR A 85 7.35 -12.01 16.14
C THR A 85 6.66 -10.96 15.27
N ASP A 86 7.23 -10.61 14.13
CA ASP A 86 6.88 -9.43 13.34
C ASP A 86 5.73 -9.64 12.35
N ASP A 87 5.29 -10.86 12.16
CA ASP A 87 4.53 -11.31 10.98
C ASP A 87 3.28 -10.47 10.69
N VAL A 88 2.25 -10.60 11.55
CA VAL A 88 0.93 -9.99 11.31
C VAL A 88 0.79 -8.61 11.94
N ARG A 89 1.58 -8.32 12.99
CA ARG A 89 1.49 -7.06 13.73
C ARG A 89 2.05 -5.90 12.91
N LYS A 90 3.16 -6.10 12.22
CA LYS A 90 3.72 -5.03 11.37
C LYS A 90 2.82 -4.71 10.18
N ILE A 91 2.11 -5.70 9.64
CA ILE A 91 1.06 -5.47 8.63
C ILE A 91 -0.04 -4.58 9.22
N ALA A 92 -0.54 -4.92 10.42
CA ALA A 92 -1.58 -4.15 11.09
C ALA A 92 -1.13 -2.71 11.42
N ASP A 93 0.12 -2.53 11.86
CA ASP A 93 0.69 -1.22 12.15
C ASP A 93 0.85 -0.38 10.87
N ALA A 94 1.37 -0.97 9.78
CA ALA A 94 1.47 -0.31 8.49
C ALA A 94 0.09 0.04 7.92
N ALA A 95 -0.89 -0.86 8.01
CA ALA A 95 -2.25 -0.60 7.59
C ALA A 95 -2.88 0.55 8.41
N LYS A 96 -2.69 0.56 9.73
CA LYS A 96 -3.17 1.61 10.63
C LYS A 96 -2.54 2.97 10.31
N ALA A 97 -1.23 3.01 10.07
CA ALA A 97 -0.51 4.22 9.67
C ALA A 97 -1.02 4.73 8.32
N GLY A 98 -1.23 3.83 7.36
CA GLY A 98 -1.82 4.13 6.05
C GLY A 98 -3.22 4.74 6.17
N ALA A 99 -4.10 4.11 6.96
CA ALA A 99 -5.46 4.60 7.21
C ALA A 99 -5.44 6.00 7.85
N ALA A 100 -4.61 6.18 8.88
CA ALA A 100 -4.49 7.47 9.56
C ALA A 100 -4.02 8.57 8.58
N ARG A 101 -3.09 8.25 7.67
CA ARG A 101 -2.62 9.20 6.66
C ARG A 101 -3.68 9.50 5.59
N ALA A 102 -4.44 8.50 5.16
CA ALA A 102 -5.55 8.64 4.22
C ALA A 102 -6.67 9.53 4.79
N ILE A 103 -7.08 9.29 6.04
CA ILE A 103 -8.08 10.11 6.75
C ILE A 103 -7.61 11.56 6.84
N LYS A 104 -6.34 11.79 7.20
CA LYS A 104 -5.74 13.14 7.20
C LYS A 104 -5.73 13.81 5.82
N ALA A 105 -5.66 13.03 4.75
CA ALA A 105 -5.76 13.52 3.37
C ALA A 105 -7.21 13.75 2.90
N GLY A 106 -8.21 13.47 3.75
CA GLY A 106 -9.63 13.63 3.45
C GLY A 106 -10.28 12.44 2.76
N ALA A 107 -9.64 11.26 2.77
CA ALA A 107 -10.25 10.03 2.28
C ALA A 107 -11.45 9.62 3.15
N ARG A 108 -12.52 9.14 2.50
CA ARG A 108 -13.76 8.67 3.14
C ARG A 108 -14.04 7.20 2.87
N SER A 109 -13.53 6.68 1.76
CA SER A 109 -13.70 5.30 1.29
C SER A 109 -12.34 4.77 0.81
N PRO A 110 -11.35 4.61 1.72
CA PRO A 110 -10.04 4.10 1.33
C PRO A 110 -10.08 2.59 1.06
N THR A 111 -9.43 2.17 -0.02
CA THR A 111 -9.20 0.75 -0.35
C THR A 111 -7.78 0.36 0.08
N PHE A 112 -7.65 -0.80 0.71
CA PHE A 112 -6.35 -1.39 1.02
C PHE A 112 -5.95 -2.39 -0.05
N TYR A 113 -4.70 -2.29 -0.51
CA TYR A 113 -4.03 -3.32 -1.28
C TYR A 113 -2.86 -3.84 -0.46
N LEU A 114 -2.94 -5.11 -0.07
CA LEU A 114 -1.84 -5.80 0.59
C LEU A 114 -1.03 -6.52 -0.49
N CYS A 115 0.20 -6.08 -0.70
CA CYS A 115 1.09 -6.75 -1.63
C CYS A 115 1.42 -8.18 -1.18
N GLU A 116 1.80 -9.02 -2.14
CA GLU A 116 2.20 -10.40 -1.87
C GLU A 116 3.32 -10.45 -0.82
N ILE A 117 3.06 -11.11 0.30
CA ILE A 117 4.06 -11.31 1.35
C ILE A 117 4.81 -12.60 1.01
N PRO A 118 6.15 -12.57 0.83
CA PRO A 118 6.93 -13.75 0.50
C PRO A 118 6.68 -14.88 1.51
N GLU A 119 6.45 -16.09 1.01
CA GLU A 119 6.31 -17.26 1.86
C GLU A 119 7.61 -17.54 2.63
N PHE A 120 7.51 -17.76 3.94
CA PHE A 120 8.62 -18.28 4.73
C PHE A 120 8.90 -19.71 4.27
N THR A 121 9.96 -19.89 3.49
CA THR A 121 10.49 -21.22 3.19
C THR A 121 11.30 -21.69 4.38
N LEU A 122 10.77 -22.64 5.15
CA LEU A 122 11.56 -23.34 6.17
C LEU A 122 12.72 -24.04 5.45
N SER A 123 13.94 -23.55 5.63
CA SER A 123 15.14 -24.26 5.21
C SER A 123 15.23 -25.56 6.01
N ALA A 124 15.10 -26.69 5.32
CA ALA A 124 15.25 -28.04 5.88
C ALA A 124 16.67 -28.33 6.34
#